data_AF-A0A1A8ZMN0-F1
#
_entry.id   AF-A0A1A8ZMN0-F1
#
_cell.length_a   1.000
_cell.length_b   1.000
_cell.length_c   1.000
_cell.angle_alpha   90.00
_cell.angle_beta   90.00
_cell.angle_gamma   90.00
#
_symmetry.space_group_name_H-M   'P 1'
#
loop_
_entity.id
_entity.type
_entity.pdbx_description
1 polymer ?
#
loop_
_entity_poly.entity_id
_entity_poly.type
_entity_poly.pdbx_seq_one_letter_code
_entity_poly.pdbx_strand_id
1 'polypeptide(L)'
;MSASGRTGRVAVLPAPRRAGRAGERATVGRRPPRRAPATPDPVAEGAQLERYKYILQQLHVLNENVYRFLALYQTLATTLVGAALALFVGYRKWEIDPATARAGVLGLLWLVTIVAAFTILLIVTGVLNWLDYRREECELTDGMIFPGFRRAPRVGNLRRWYETYIVLFIACSIGFMWWYALSLILPAMR
;
A
#
# COMPACT_ATOMS: atom_id res chain seq x y z
N MET A 1 -78.54 35.83 -15.62
CA MET A 1 -79.27 36.95 -16.24
C MET A 1 -79.12 38.18 -15.35
N SER A 2 -78.62 39.26 -15.96
CA SER A 2 -78.66 40.70 -15.62
C SER A 2 -79.05 41.19 -14.21
N ALA A 3 -78.20 42.06 -13.62
CA ALA A 3 -78.53 43.42 -13.14
C ALA A 3 -77.24 44.07 -12.59
N SER A 4 -76.79 45.21 -13.15
CA SER A 4 -77.03 46.59 -12.65
C SER A 4 -76.16 46.94 -11.43
N GLY A 5 -75.42 48.03 -11.30
CA GLY A 5 -75.24 49.28 -12.07
C GLY A 5 -74.51 50.30 -11.16
N ARG A 6 -73.80 51.27 -11.78
CA ARG A 6 -73.40 52.66 -11.36
C ARG A 6 -73.28 52.98 -9.85
N THR A 7 -72.23 53.65 -9.35
CA THR A 7 -71.81 55.07 -9.52
C THR A 7 -70.50 55.24 -8.70
N GLY A 8 -69.45 55.96 -9.11
CA GLY A 8 -69.39 57.42 -9.26
C GLY A 8 -69.12 58.13 -7.93
N ARG A 9 -67.86 58.37 -7.54
CA ARG A 9 -67.50 59.48 -6.64
C ARG A 9 -66.08 60.02 -6.86
N VAL A 10 -66.02 61.33 -6.72
CA VAL A 10 -65.06 62.31 -7.23
C VAL A 10 -63.85 62.49 -6.31
N ALA A 11 -62.76 62.90 -6.93
CA ALA A 11 -61.48 63.29 -6.37
C ALA A 11 -61.54 64.29 -5.21
N VAL A 12 -60.60 64.15 -4.27
CA VAL A 12 -60.09 65.25 -3.43
C VAL A 12 -58.58 65.12 -3.35
N LEU A 13 -57.88 66.03 -4.04
CA LEU A 13 -56.46 66.34 -3.79
C LEU A 13 -56.35 67.15 -2.50
N PRO A 14 -55.23 66.99 -1.76
CA PRO A 14 -54.45 68.17 -1.43
C PRO A 14 -52.94 67.99 -1.65
N ALA A 15 -52.33 69.09 -2.10
CA ALA A 15 -50.88 69.34 -2.27
C ALA A 15 -50.20 69.67 -0.91
N PRO A 16 -48.93 70.17 -0.84
CA PRO A 16 -47.72 69.92 -1.62
C PRO A 16 -46.49 69.50 -0.77
N ARG A 17 -45.45 69.03 -1.48
CA ARG A 17 -44.01 68.96 -1.15
C ARG A 17 -43.52 69.57 0.18
N ARG A 18 -42.97 68.70 1.03
CA ARG A 18 -41.75 68.97 1.84
C ARG A 18 -40.88 67.72 1.86
N ALA A 19 -39.75 67.75 1.16
CA ALA A 19 -38.67 66.78 1.33
C ALA A 19 -37.33 67.51 1.20
N GLY A 20 -37.02 68.30 2.23
CA GLY A 20 -35.66 68.71 2.53
C GLY A 20 -35.18 67.89 3.71
N ARG A 21 -34.35 66.87 3.46
CA ARG A 21 -33.31 66.39 4.37
C ARG A 21 -32.40 65.43 3.61
N ALA A 22 -31.27 65.99 3.19
CA ALA A 22 -30.07 65.25 2.89
C ALA A 22 -29.68 64.48 4.17
N GLY A 23 -29.83 63.16 4.12
CA GLY A 23 -29.40 62.23 5.15
C GLY A 23 -28.59 61.15 4.46
N GLU A 24 -27.27 61.27 4.55
CA GLU A 24 -26.37 60.17 4.90
C GLU A 24 -26.65 58.84 4.18
N ARG A 25 -26.21 58.74 2.92
CA ARG A 25 -25.94 57.42 2.33
C ARG A 25 -24.74 56.82 3.05
N ALA A 26 -25.05 56.00 4.05
CA ALA A 26 -24.14 55.01 4.59
C ALA A 26 -23.39 54.34 3.43
N THR A 27 -22.07 54.51 3.40
CA THR A 27 -21.17 53.67 2.63
C THR A 27 -21.36 52.24 3.11
N VAL A 28 -22.25 51.50 2.43
CA VAL A 28 -22.35 50.06 2.51
C VAL A 28 -20.95 49.54 2.21
N GLY A 29 -20.27 49.10 3.27
CA GLY A 29 -18.98 48.44 3.17
C GLY A 29 -19.14 47.27 2.22
N ARG A 30 -18.62 47.44 0.99
CA ARG A 30 -18.47 46.34 0.05
C ARG A 30 -17.59 45.32 0.76
N ARG A 31 -18.20 44.26 1.30
CA ARG A 31 -17.46 43.04 1.63
C ARG A 31 -16.63 42.70 0.39
N PRO A 32 -15.31 42.48 0.52
CA PRO A 32 -14.54 42.02 -0.62
C PRO A 32 -15.25 40.79 -1.20
N PRO A 33 -15.33 40.67 -2.54
CA PRO A 33 -15.95 39.51 -3.15
C PRO A 33 -15.31 38.27 -2.54
N ARG A 34 -16.14 37.41 -1.95
CA ARG A 34 -15.73 36.09 -1.45
C ARG A 34 -14.99 35.44 -2.63
N ARG A 35 -13.67 35.28 -2.53
CA ARG A 35 -12.87 34.63 -3.58
C ARG A 35 -13.62 33.36 -3.94
N ALA A 36 -14.05 33.27 -5.20
CA ALA A 36 -14.57 32.02 -5.72
C ALA A 36 -13.55 30.92 -5.39
N PRO A 37 -13.98 29.71 -4.99
CA PRO A 37 -13.04 28.60 -4.86
C PRO A 37 -12.27 28.54 -6.17
N ALA A 38 -10.94 28.63 -6.08
CA ALA A 38 -10.10 28.55 -7.26
C ALA A 38 -10.47 27.24 -7.96
N THR A 39 -10.92 27.32 -9.21
CA THR A 39 -11.02 26.14 -10.07
C THR A 39 -9.66 25.45 -10.01
N PRO A 40 -9.62 24.14 -9.71
CA PRO A 40 -8.37 23.40 -9.66
C PRO A 40 -7.58 23.65 -10.95
N ASP A 41 -6.29 23.88 -10.82
CA ASP A 41 -5.43 24.02 -12.00
C ASP A 41 -5.42 22.67 -12.74
N PRO A 42 -5.86 22.60 -14.01
CA PRO A 42 -5.96 21.34 -14.75
C PRO A 42 -4.59 20.64 -14.88
N VAL A 43 -3.49 21.40 -14.82
CA VAL A 43 -2.13 20.85 -14.80
C VAL A 43 -1.84 20.11 -13.49
N ALA A 44 -2.31 20.65 -12.35
CA ALA A 44 -2.13 20.05 -11.04
C ALA A 44 -2.96 18.76 -10.89
N GLU A 45 -4.19 18.74 -11.40
CA GLU A 45 -5.02 17.52 -11.41
C GLU A 45 -4.40 16.41 -12.27
N GLY A 46 -3.89 16.76 -13.45
CA GLY A 46 -3.17 15.82 -14.32
C GLY A 46 -1.97 15.19 -13.64
N ALA A 47 -1.12 16.00 -12.99
CA ALA A 47 0.06 15.52 -12.27
C ALA A 47 -0.31 14.61 -11.07
N GLN A 48 -1.36 14.91 -10.33
CA GLN A 48 -1.82 14.06 -9.21
C GLN A 48 -2.34 12.70 -9.71
N LEU A 49 -3.05 12.69 -10.84
CA LEU A 49 -3.56 11.48 -11.45
C LEU A 49 -2.43 10.58 -11.99
N GLU A 50 -1.37 11.16 -12.55
CA GLU A 50 -0.16 10.43 -12.94
C GLU A 50 0.56 9.81 -11.74
N ARG A 51 0.72 10.57 -10.66
CA ARG A 51 1.31 10.05 -9.41
C ARG A 51 0.49 8.89 -8.85
N TYR A 52 -0.84 9.00 -8.88
CA TYR A 52 -1.72 7.91 -8.44
C TYR A 52 -1.56 6.65 -9.30
N LYS A 53 -1.53 6.78 -10.64
CA LYS A 53 -1.26 5.66 -11.55
C LYS A 53 0.08 5.00 -11.26
N TYR A 54 1.12 5.80 -11.04
CA TYR A 54 2.46 5.31 -10.70
C TYR A 54 2.44 4.48 -9.40
N ILE A 55 1.78 4.97 -8.34
CA ILE A 55 1.69 4.25 -7.06
C ILE A 55 0.99 2.89 -7.23
N LEU A 56 -0.12 2.84 -7.98
CA LEU A 56 -0.81 1.58 -8.25
C LEU A 56 0.09 0.59 -9.00
N GLN A 57 0.87 1.08 -9.96
CA GLN A 57 1.82 0.25 -10.70
C GLN A 57 2.94 -0.27 -9.77
N GLN A 58 3.52 0.57 -8.91
CA GLN A 58 4.53 0.15 -7.94
C GLN A 58 3.98 -0.90 -6.98
N LEU A 59 2.74 -0.73 -6.51
CA LEU A 59 2.08 -1.68 -5.62
C LEU A 59 1.90 -3.05 -6.29
N HIS A 60 1.55 -3.07 -7.57
CA HIS A 60 1.43 -4.31 -8.34
C HIS A 60 2.78 -5.01 -8.54
N VAL A 61 3.81 -4.26 -8.92
CA VAL A 61 5.18 -4.78 -9.08
C VAL A 61 5.70 -5.37 -7.76
N LEU A 62 5.42 -4.70 -6.65
CA LEU A 62 5.82 -5.14 -5.32
C LEU A 62 5.19 -6.49 -4.95
N ASN A 63 3.89 -6.65 -5.25
CA ASN A 63 3.17 -7.90 -5.06
C ASN A 63 3.76 -9.03 -5.92
N GLU A 64 4.06 -8.77 -7.18
CA GLU A 64 4.68 -9.74 -8.09
C GLU A 64 6.09 -10.15 -7.63
N ASN A 65 6.88 -9.18 -7.15
CA ASN A 65 8.24 -9.43 -6.66
C ASN A 65 8.27 -10.43 -5.49
N VAL A 66 7.27 -10.44 -4.62
CA VAL A 66 7.19 -11.44 -3.53
C VAL A 66 7.18 -12.86 -4.08
N TYR A 67 6.40 -13.13 -5.13
CA TYR A 67 6.35 -14.45 -5.77
C TYR A 67 7.66 -14.78 -6.49
N ARG A 68 8.30 -13.79 -7.12
CA ARG A 68 9.61 -13.97 -7.75
C ARG A 68 10.68 -14.34 -6.71
N PHE A 69 10.69 -13.67 -5.56
CA PHE A 69 11.60 -13.99 -4.45
C PHE A 69 11.35 -15.39 -3.89
N LEU A 70 10.08 -15.79 -3.75
CA LEU A 70 9.73 -17.15 -3.33
C LEU A 70 10.23 -18.20 -4.33
N ALA A 71 10.04 -17.98 -5.64
CA ALA A 71 10.51 -18.89 -6.67
C ALA A 71 12.05 -19.02 -6.69
N LEU A 72 12.76 -17.90 -6.51
CA LEU A 72 14.22 -17.90 -6.37
C LEU A 72 14.66 -18.70 -5.14
N TYR A 73 14.01 -18.48 -4.00
CA TYR A 73 14.27 -19.26 -2.79
C TYR A 73 14.04 -20.76 -3.01
N GLN A 74 12.91 -21.14 -3.59
CA GLN A 74 12.59 -22.55 -3.85
C GLN A 74 13.63 -23.20 -4.77
N THR A 75 14.06 -22.50 -5.82
CA THR A 75 15.07 -23.00 -6.75
C THR A 75 16.39 -23.24 -6.01
N LEU A 76 16.90 -22.22 -5.32
CA LEU A 76 18.17 -22.33 -4.58
C LEU A 76 18.11 -23.37 -3.47
N ALA A 77 17.04 -23.38 -2.68
CA ALA A 77 16.85 -24.35 -1.61
C ALA A 77 16.82 -25.78 -2.15
N THR A 78 16.07 -26.03 -3.23
CA THR A 78 16.00 -27.37 -3.85
C THR A 78 17.35 -27.81 -4.38
N THR A 79 18.09 -26.93 -5.06
CA THR A 79 19.43 -27.24 -5.57
C THR A 79 20.41 -27.56 -4.44
N LEU A 80 20.44 -26.74 -3.38
CA LEU A 80 21.35 -26.91 -2.25
C LEU A 80 21.02 -28.15 -1.42
N VAL A 81 19.72 -28.43 -1.19
CA VAL A 81 19.27 -29.65 -0.52
C VAL A 81 19.60 -30.87 -1.37
N GLY A 82 19.39 -30.80 -2.69
CA GLY A 82 19.79 -31.85 -3.62
C GLY A 82 21.29 -32.13 -3.57
N ALA A 83 22.13 -31.09 -3.51
CA ALA A 83 23.57 -31.23 -3.34
C ALA A 83 23.93 -31.88 -2.00
N ALA A 84 23.26 -31.51 -0.90
CA ALA A 84 23.50 -32.08 0.42
C ALA A 84 23.12 -33.58 0.46
N LEU A 85 21.99 -33.94 -0.15
CA LEU A 85 21.57 -35.33 -0.29
C LEU A 85 22.50 -36.15 -1.18
N ALA A 86 22.95 -35.57 -2.31
CA ALA A 86 23.92 -36.22 -3.17
C ALA A 86 25.25 -36.48 -2.45
N LEU A 87 25.74 -35.51 -1.65
CA LEU A 87 26.91 -35.70 -0.81
C LEU A 87 26.68 -36.79 0.25
N PHE A 88 25.53 -36.80 0.91
CA PHE A 88 25.18 -37.81 1.91
C PHE A 88 25.11 -39.23 1.35
N VAL A 89 24.53 -39.42 0.17
CA VAL A 89 24.44 -40.75 -0.45
C VAL A 89 25.76 -41.13 -1.13
N GLY A 90 26.50 -40.15 -1.66
CA GLY A 90 27.66 -40.36 -2.51
C GLY A 90 29.01 -40.43 -1.78
N TYR A 91 29.14 -39.90 -0.55
CA TYR A 91 30.47 -39.70 0.06
C TYR A 91 31.33 -40.98 0.12
N ARG A 92 30.71 -42.13 0.41
CA ARG A 92 31.44 -43.42 0.44
C ARG A 92 31.94 -43.84 -0.93
N LYS A 93 31.14 -43.64 -1.99
CA LYS A 93 31.52 -43.97 -3.36
C LYS A 93 32.58 -43.00 -3.91
N TRP A 94 32.56 -41.76 -3.45
CA TRP A 94 33.53 -40.73 -3.81
C TRP A 94 34.78 -40.77 -2.94
N GLU A 95 34.91 -41.76 -2.04
CA GLU A 95 36.05 -41.92 -1.13
C GLU A 95 36.32 -40.66 -0.29
N ILE A 96 35.27 -39.88 0.00
CA ILE A 96 35.35 -38.69 0.82
C ILE A 96 35.31 -39.13 2.29
N ASP A 97 36.26 -38.61 3.06
CA ASP A 97 36.29 -38.81 4.50
C ASP A 97 34.95 -38.40 5.16
N PRO A 98 34.35 -39.24 6.03
CA PRO A 98 33.07 -38.96 6.66
C PRO A 98 33.01 -37.63 7.40
N ALA A 99 34.10 -37.20 8.04
CA ALA A 99 34.13 -35.92 8.75
C ALA A 99 34.09 -34.74 7.76
N THR A 100 34.79 -34.87 6.62
CA THR A 100 34.74 -33.88 5.53
C THR A 100 33.34 -33.80 4.91
N ALA A 101 32.70 -34.94 4.64
CA ALA A 101 31.34 -34.99 4.11
C ALA A 101 30.32 -34.34 5.07
N ARG A 102 30.47 -34.62 6.38
CA ARG A 102 29.65 -34.01 7.43
C ARG A 102 29.79 -32.49 7.49
N ALA A 103 31.02 -31.99 7.40
CA ALA A 103 31.30 -30.55 7.32
C ALA A 103 30.68 -29.93 6.06
N GLY A 104 30.73 -30.62 4.92
CA GLY A 104 30.08 -30.19 3.69
C GLY A 104 28.56 -30.07 3.80
N VAL A 105 27.88 -31.06 4.39
CA VAL A 105 26.42 -31.00 4.65
C VAL A 105 26.07 -29.83 5.58
N LEU A 106 26.84 -29.61 6.65
CA LEU A 106 26.65 -28.47 7.54
C LEU A 106 26.86 -27.13 6.81
N GLY A 107 27.88 -27.03 5.96
CA GLY A 107 28.12 -25.84 5.14
C GLY A 107 26.95 -25.54 4.20
N LEU A 108 26.40 -26.57 3.55
CA LEU A 108 25.23 -26.43 2.67
C LEU A 108 23.96 -26.01 3.46
N LEU A 109 23.75 -26.55 4.66
CA LEU A 109 22.65 -26.13 5.55
C LEU A 109 22.76 -24.67 5.97
N TRP A 110 23.97 -24.22 6.32
CA TRP A 110 24.22 -22.80 6.62
C TRP A 110 23.99 -21.92 5.39
N LEU A 111 24.43 -22.35 4.21
CA LEU A 111 24.22 -21.60 2.98
C LEU A 111 22.72 -21.45 2.66
N VAL A 112 21.94 -22.53 2.77
CA VAL A 112 20.46 -22.47 2.65
C VAL A 112 19.87 -21.51 3.67
N THR A 113 20.35 -21.52 4.90
CA THR A 113 19.88 -20.64 5.98
C THR A 113 20.12 -19.16 5.64
N ILE A 114 21.30 -18.83 5.11
CA ILE A 114 21.64 -17.47 4.66
C ILE A 114 20.73 -17.03 3.51
N VAL A 115 20.57 -17.88 2.49
CA VAL A 115 19.66 -17.60 1.36
C VAL A 115 18.25 -17.32 1.85
N ALA A 116 17.76 -18.15 2.78
CA ALA A 116 16.43 -17.99 3.33
C ALA A 116 16.27 -16.71 4.15
N ALA A 117 17.25 -16.38 5.00
CA ALA A 117 17.26 -15.14 5.77
C ALA A 117 17.26 -13.90 4.85
N PHE A 118 18.05 -13.95 3.77
CA PHE A 118 18.06 -12.90 2.76
C PHE A 118 16.70 -12.76 2.05
N THR A 119 16.08 -13.87 1.64
CA THR A 119 14.73 -13.84 1.05
C THR A 119 13.69 -13.24 2.00
N ILE A 120 13.73 -13.62 3.28
CA ILE A 120 12.83 -13.05 4.31
C ILE A 120 13.04 -11.54 4.42
N LEU A 121 14.30 -11.08 4.44
CA LEU A 121 14.62 -9.65 4.47
C LEU A 121 14.04 -8.89 3.25
N LEU A 122 14.14 -9.46 2.06
CA LEU A 122 13.55 -8.87 0.85
C LEU A 122 12.02 -8.76 0.94
N ILE A 123 11.36 -9.80 1.45
CA ILE A 123 9.90 -9.79 1.65
C ILE A 123 9.50 -8.74 2.68
N VAL A 124 10.20 -8.67 3.82
CA VAL A 124 9.95 -7.67 4.87
C VAL A 124 10.14 -6.26 4.33
N THR A 125 11.23 -6.01 3.60
CA THR A 125 11.46 -4.70 2.96
C THR A 125 10.36 -4.37 1.96
N GLY A 126 9.87 -5.37 1.22
CA GLY A 126 8.73 -5.20 0.33
C GLY A 126 7.46 -4.80 1.08
N VAL A 127 7.17 -5.44 2.21
CA VAL A 127 6.05 -5.09 3.09
C VAL A 127 6.16 -3.65 3.62
N LEU A 128 7.36 -3.20 4.00
CA LEU A 128 7.59 -1.82 4.44
C LEU A 128 7.29 -0.81 3.31
N ASN A 129 7.84 -1.05 2.12
CA ASN A 129 7.56 -0.21 0.95
C ASN A 129 6.07 -0.20 0.60
N TRP A 130 5.38 -1.34 0.76
CA TRP A 130 3.93 -1.42 0.53
C TRP A 130 3.18 -0.51 1.48
N LEU A 131 3.55 -0.48 2.76
CA LEU A 131 2.91 0.38 3.75
C LEU A 131 3.06 1.86 3.39
N ASP A 132 4.25 2.27 2.94
CA ASP A 132 4.53 3.64 2.55
C ASP A 132 3.74 4.05 1.30
N TYR A 133 3.77 3.24 0.24
CA TYR A 133 2.97 3.50 -0.96
C TYR A 133 1.46 3.55 -0.67
N ARG A 134 0.98 2.70 0.23
CA ARG A 134 -0.44 2.68 0.64
C ARG A 134 -0.83 3.91 1.46
N ARG A 135 0.09 4.49 2.24
CA ARG A 135 -0.15 5.75 2.95
C ARG A 135 -0.22 6.91 1.96
N GLU A 136 0.76 7.00 1.05
CA GLU A 136 0.77 8.02 0.00
C GLU A 136 -0.50 7.97 -0.86
N GLU A 137 -0.96 6.77 -1.22
CA GLU A 137 -2.21 6.61 -1.96
C GLU A 137 -3.41 7.18 -1.20
N CYS A 138 -3.52 6.90 0.10
CA CYS A 138 -4.64 7.40 0.92
C CYS A 138 -4.60 8.94 1.00
N GLU A 139 -3.42 9.52 1.22
CA GLU A 139 -3.21 10.98 1.26
C GLU A 139 -3.62 11.65 -0.05
N LEU A 140 -3.25 11.06 -1.20
CA LEU A 140 -3.63 11.57 -2.52
C LEU A 140 -5.14 11.48 -2.74
N THR A 141 -5.78 10.34 -2.40
CA THR A 141 -7.23 10.18 -2.60
C THR A 141 -8.06 11.08 -1.70
N ASP A 142 -7.59 11.34 -0.48
CA ASP A 142 -8.25 12.26 0.45
C ASP A 142 -8.19 13.71 -0.03
N GLY A 143 -7.11 14.09 -0.74
CA GLY A 143 -6.96 15.40 -1.37
C GLY A 143 -7.76 15.58 -2.67
N MET A 144 -7.94 14.51 -3.44
CA MET A 144 -8.60 14.57 -4.77
C MET A 144 -10.12 14.34 -4.73
N ILE A 145 -10.62 13.45 -3.86
CA ILE A 145 -12.01 12.99 -3.90
C ILE A 145 -12.81 13.58 -2.74
N PHE A 146 -12.61 13.05 -1.53
CA PHE A 146 -13.11 13.62 -0.29
C PHE A 146 -12.30 13.07 0.89
N PRO A 147 -12.18 13.83 2.00
CA PRO A 147 -11.44 13.36 3.18
C PRO A 147 -12.02 12.06 3.74
N GLY A 148 -11.16 11.08 4.01
CA GLY A 148 -11.56 9.78 4.55
C GLY A 148 -12.15 8.83 3.51
N PHE A 149 -11.89 9.06 2.22
CA PHE A 149 -12.32 8.17 1.13
C PHE A 149 -11.82 6.74 1.35
N ARG A 150 -10.56 6.59 1.81
CA ARG A 150 -9.94 5.28 2.05
C ARG A 150 -9.28 5.21 3.43
N ARG A 151 -9.48 4.09 4.13
CA ARG A 151 -8.85 3.85 5.44
C ARG A 151 -7.36 3.55 5.29
N ALA A 152 -6.54 4.20 6.13
CA ALA A 152 -5.10 3.94 6.22
C ALA A 152 -4.80 2.47 6.57
N PRO A 153 -3.66 1.92 6.07
CA PRO A 153 -3.27 0.55 6.33
C PRO A 153 -2.99 0.33 7.82
N ARG A 154 -3.63 -0.69 8.41
CA ARG A 154 -3.37 -1.11 9.80
C ARG A 154 -2.37 -2.26 9.80
N VAL A 155 -1.18 -2.02 10.36
CA VAL A 155 -0.13 -3.04 10.54
C VAL A 155 -0.57 -4.21 11.41
N GLY A 156 -1.60 -4.04 12.26
CA GLY A 156 -2.07 -5.08 13.18
C GLY A 156 -2.78 -6.27 12.52
N ASN A 157 -3.05 -6.24 11.22
CA ASN A 157 -3.78 -7.34 10.54
C ASN A 157 -2.86 -8.26 9.73
N LEU A 158 -1.69 -8.62 10.28
CA LEU A 158 -0.66 -9.42 9.62
C LEU A 158 -1.16 -10.81 9.17
N ARG A 159 -2.19 -11.38 9.81
CA ARG A 159 -2.78 -12.67 9.40
C ARG A 159 -3.52 -12.61 8.06
N ARG A 160 -3.87 -11.42 7.56
CA ARG A 160 -4.52 -11.27 6.26
C ARG A 160 -3.51 -11.23 5.11
N TRP A 161 -2.23 -11.05 5.42
CA TRP A 161 -1.18 -10.84 4.43
C TRP A 161 -0.64 -12.18 3.99
N TYR A 162 -0.59 -12.41 2.69
CA TYR A 162 -0.08 -13.66 2.13
C TYR A 162 1.43 -13.78 2.39
N GLU A 163 2.12 -12.65 2.48
CA GLU A 163 3.54 -12.51 2.81
C GLU A 163 3.89 -13.14 4.16
N THR A 164 3.01 -12.99 5.17
CA THR A 164 3.20 -13.61 6.48
C THR A 164 3.27 -15.13 6.38
N TYR A 165 2.40 -15.73 5.55
CA TYR A 165 2.39 -17.18 5.35
C TYR A 165 3.60 -17.64 4.53
N ILE A 166 4.09 -16.83 3.59
CA ILE A 166 5.32 -17.12 2.84
C ILE A 166 6.53 -17.11 3.78
N VAL A 167 6.68 -16.09 4.62
CA VAL A 167 7.76 -16.02 5.61
C VAL A 167 7.69 -17.20 6.59
N LEU A 168 6.49 -17.53 7.06
CA LEU A 168 6.29 -18.69 7.93
C LEU A 168 6.67 -19.99 7.22
N PHE A 169 6.28 -20.16 5.96
CA PHE A 169 6.65 -21.33 5.16
C PHE A 169 8.17 -21.47 5.04
N ILE A 170 8.90 -20.38 4.73
CA ILE A 170 10.36 -20.36 4.63
C ILE A 170 10.99 -20.69 6.00
N ALA A 171 10.48 -20.13 7.10
CA ALA A 171 11.02 -20.41 8.43
C ALA A 171 10.81 -21.88 8.83
N CYS A 172 9.61 -22.41 8.60
CA CYS A 172 9.27 -23.80 8.88
C CYS A 172 10.09 -24.78 8.02
N SER A 173 10.31 -24.48 6.74
CA SER A 173 11.10 -25.36 5.86
C SER A 173 12.57 -25.44 6.31
N ILE A 174 13.20 -24.32 6.67
CA ILE A 174 14.56 -24.32 7.24
C ILE A 174 14.59 -25.12 8.55
N GLY A 175 13.63 -24.88 9.45
CA GLY A 175 13.55 -25.59 10.72
C GLY A 175 13.43 -27.10 10.51
N PHE A 176 12.61 -27.52 9.55
CA PHE A 176 12.48 -28.91 9.15
C PHE A 176 13.79 -29.48 8.58
N MET A 177 14.48 -28.75 7.70
CA MET A 177 15.78 -29.18 7.13
C MET A 177 16.84 -29.38 8.21
N TRP A 178 16.97 -28.44 9.14
CA TRP A 178 17.91 -28.58 10.27
C TRP A 178 17.53 -29.74 11.17
N TRP A 179 16.26 -29.87 11.52
CA TRP A 179 15.78 -30.99 12.33
C TRP A 179 16.08 -32.33 11.66
N TYR A 180 15.77 -32.48 10.38
CA TYR A 180 16.04 -33.69 9.60
C TYR A 180 17.54 -33.99 9.50
N ALA A 181 18.37 -32.97 9.24
CA ALA A 181 19.81 -33.14 9.16
C ALA A 181 20.43 -33.60 10.49
N LEU A 182 20.05 -32.95 11.60
CA LEU A 182 20.58 -33.27 12.93
C LEU A 182 20.10 -34.62 13.45
N SER A 183 18.85 -35.00 13.16
CA SER A 183 18.25 -36.24 13.68
C SER A 183 18.60 -37.47 12.85
N LEU A 184 18.75 -37.34 11.52
CA LEU A 184 18.88 -38.49 10.62
C LEU A 184 20.18 -38.47 9.82
N ILE A 185 20.49 -37.36 9.13
CA ILE A 185 21.61 -37.32 8.18
C ILE A 185 22.97 -37.41 8.90
N LEU A 186 23.26 -36.46 9.80
CA LEU A 186 24.57 -36.38 10.43
C LEU A 186 24.89 -37.59 11.33
N PRO A 187 23.94 -38.16 12.11
CA PRO A 187 24.22 -39.37 12.89
C PRO A 187 24.51 -40.61 12.04
N ALA A 188 23.96 -40.67 10.82
CA ALA A 188 24.17 -41.77 9.88
C ALA A 188 25.50 -41.68 9.11
N MET A 189 26.13 -40.50 9.07
CA MET A 189 27.46 -40.29 8.50
C MET A 189 28.55 -40.72 9.50
N ARG A 190 28.75 -42.04 9.61
CA ARG A 190 29.86 -42.68 10.33
C ARG A 190 30.83 -43.31 9.35
#